data_AF-A0A7J6PI36-F1
#
_entry.id   AF-A0A7J6PI36-F1
#
_cell.length_a   1.000
_cell.length_b   1.000
_cell.length_c   1.000
_cell.angle_alpha   90.00
_cell.angle_beta   90.00
_cell.angle_gamma   90.00
#
_symmetry.space_group_name_H-M   'P 1'
#
loop_
_entity.id
_entity.type
_entity.pdbx_description
1 polymer ?
#
loop_
_entity_poly.entity_id
_entity_poly.type
_entity_poly.pdbx_seq_one_letter_code
_entity_poly.pdbx_strand_id
1 'polypeptide(L)'
;AREAAQSMFTKIAKAYEVLSNPKLREAYDLYIDYPEYAAYNYYNYYNAVYKPQTPVWMVVAAVLTLLSGLQYLNDSLQYEKVSKAVRRQRQFQQRVKERLAEEAGGTRALRKMADADRDRLEIEIENTVFEEEVQLNGSGSKPADIRRTIGYRFLRSPLSLAEYMAWSIRWTYRFRINREEFGPTEREYLTRRALKMSEDDWQMVDDTEKEQLLGRKLYEGDNLEEYLREREREERARLERSGAYRRYQRIKRAGPASYNYNED
;
A
#
# COMPACT_ATOMS: atom_id res chain seq x y z
N ALA A 1 -33.27 58.86 13.00
CA ALA A 1 -33.69 58.92 11.57
C ALA A 1 -32.77 58.08 10.67
N ARG A 2 -31.45 58.34 10.63
CA ARG A 2 -30.50 57.59 9.77
C ARG A 2 -30.43 56.09 10.07
N GLU A 3 -30.36 55.71 11.34
CA GLU A 3 -30.31 54.30 11.75
C GLU A 3 -31.58 53.52 11.36
N ALA A 4 -32.75 54.13 11.56
CA ALA A 4 -34.03 53.54 11.16
C ALA A 4 -34.09 53.32 9.64
N ALA A 5 -33.66 54.31 8.85
CA ALA A 5 -33.60 54.20 7.39
C ALA A 5 -32.63 53.09 6.95
N GLN A 6 -31.46 52.97 7.59
CA GLN A 6 -30.49 51.92 7.31
C GLN A 6 -31.03 50.52 7.66
N SER A 7 -31.75 50.38 8.77
CA SER A 7 -32.38 49.12 9.15
C SER A 7 -33.48 48.70 8.16
N MET A 8 -34.25 49.66 7.64
CA MET A 8 -35.29 49.37 6.65
C MET A 8 -34.66 48.99 5.31
N PHE A 9 -33.59 49.67 4.91
CA PHE A 9 -32.83 49.35 3.71
C PHE A 9 -32.26 47.93 3.76
N THR A 10 -31.65 47.51 4.87
CA THR A 10 -31.12 46.15 5.00
C THR A 10 -32.20 45.07 4.96
N LYS A 11 -33.39 45.34 5.51
CA LYS A 11 -34.55 44.42 5.40
C LYS A 11 -35.03 44.28 3.96
N ILE A 12 -35.18 45.41 3.25
CA ILE A 12 -35.60 45.42 1.85
C ILE A 12 -34.58 44.68 0.98
N ALA A 13 -33.28 44.94 1.19
CA ALA A 13 -32.20 44.25 0.47
C ALA A 13 -32.25 42.74 0.69
N LYS A 14 -32.38 42.28 1.94
CA LYS A 14 -32.51 40.85 2.27
C LYS A 14 -33.76 40.21 1.65
N ALA A 15 -34.90 40.91 1.70
CA ALA A 15 -36.13 40.42 1.08
C ALA A 15 -35.94 40.24 -0.44
N TYR A 16 -35.30 41.21 -1.10
CA TYR A 16 -34.98 41.11 -2.51
C TYR A 16 -34.02 39.95 -2.81
N GLU A 17 -32.94 39.77 -2.03
CA GLU A 17 -32.00 38.66 -2.19
C GLU A 17 -32.68 37.29 -2.10
N VAL A 18 -33.57 37.10 -1.12
CA VAL A 18 -34.29 35.83 -0.92
C VAL A 18 -35.31 35.61 -2.04
N LEU A 19 -36.12 36.62 -2.36
CA LEU A 19 -37.24 36.47 -3.30
C LEU A 19 -36.82 36.48 -4.78
N SER A 20 -35.67 37.09 -5.11
CA SER A 20 -35.15 37.13 -6.48
C SER A 20 -34.48 35.82 -6.90
N ASN A 21 -33.91 35.06 -5.95
CA ASN A 21 -33.30 33.77 -6.23
C ASN A 21 -34.35 32.65 -6.10
N PRO A 22 -34.67 31.91 -7.19
CA PRO A 22 -35.71 30.88 -7.15
C PRO A 22 -35.51 29.82 -6.07
N LYS A 23 -34.26 29.41 -5.80
CA LYS A 23 -33.96 28.36 -4.80
C LYS A 23 -34.09 28.87 -3.37
N LEU A 24 -33.69 30.12 -3.12
CA LEU A 24 -33.86 30.73 -1.80
C LEU A 24 -35.33 31.03 -1.52
N ARG A 25 -36.07 31.46 -2.55
CA ARG A 25 -37.51 31.65 -2.48
C ARG A 25 -38.23 30.33 -2.17
N GLU A 26 -37.90 29.25 -2.87
CA GLU A 26 -38.45 27.91 -2.58
C GLU A 26 -38.16 27.47 -1.14
N ALA A 27 -36.92 27.64 -0.66
CA ALA A 27 -36.57 27.32 0.72
C ALA A 27 -37.31 28.21 1.75
N TYR A 28 -37.61 29.46 1.39
CA TYR A 28 -38.39 30.38 2.22
C TYR A 28 -39.88 30.04 2.25
N ASP A 29 -40.46 29.75 1.08
CA ASP A 29 -41.86 29.33 0.96
C ASP A 29 -42.09 28.03 1.74
N LEU A 30 -41.16 27.07 1.63
CA LEU A 30 -41.20 25.81 2.40
C LEU A 30 -41.08 26.01 3.92
N TYR A 31 -40.32 27.02 4.35
CA TYR A 31 -40.26 27.40 5.76
C TYR A 31 -41.57 28.01 6.28
N ILE A 32 -42.27 28.79 5.44
CA ILE A 32 -43.58 29.36 5.78
C ILE A 32 -44.65 28.27 5.84
N ASP A 33 -44.64 27.35 4.88
CA ASP A 33 -45.66 26.31 4.76
C ASP A 33 -45.54 25.25 5.85
N TYR A 34 -44.31 24.91 6.28
CA TYR A 34 -44.04 23.88 7.28
C TYR A 34 -43.04 24.32 8.35
N PRO A 35 -43.44 25.22 9.28
CA PRO A 35 -42.56 25.74 10.33
C PRO A 35 -42.10 24.67 11.33
N GLU A 36 -42.80 23.54 11.44
CA GLU A 36 -42.46 22.43 12.34
C GLU A 36 -41.15 21.70 11.97
N TYR A 37 -40.74 21.71 10.70
CA TYR A 37 -39.51 21.04 10.24
C TYR A 37 -38.28 21.96 10.28
N ALA A 38 -38.01 22.59 11.43
CA ALA A 38 -36.91 23.56 11.57
C ALA A 38 -35.54 23.05 11.09
N ALA A 39 -35.19 21.80 11.37
CA ALA A 39 -33.92 21.20 10.94
C ALA A 39 -33.84 21.04 9.41
N TYR A 40 -34.95 20.65 8.79
CA TYR A 40 -35.03 20.47 7.34
C TYR A 40 -35.02 21.83 6.61
N ASN A 41 -35.75 22.81 7.13
CA ASN A 41 -35.79 24.17 6.59
C ASN A 41 -34.41 24.84 6.67
N TYR A 42 -33.71 24.64 7.79
CA TYR A 42 -32.33 25.07 7.96
C TYR A 42 -31.42 24.41 6.92
N TYR A 43 -31.50 23.09 6.75
CA TYR A 43 -30.74 22.39 5.72
C TYR A 43 -31.00 22.93 4.31
N ASN A 44 -32.27 23.16 3.94
CA ASN A 44 -32.63 23.67 2.61
C ASN A 44 -32.13 25.10 2.37
N TYR A 45 -32.20 25.97 3.38
CA TYR A 45 -31.61 27.31 3.30
C TYR A 45 -30.10 27.24 3.03
N TYR A 46 -29.36 26.44 3.81
CA TYR A 46 -27.91 26.31 3.63
C TYR A 46 -27.55 25.66 2.30
N ASN A 47 -28.33 24.69 1.84
CA ASN A 47 -28.15 24.07 0.54
C ASN A 47 -28.41 25.09 -0.59
N ALA A 48 -29.43 25.94 -0.47
CA ALA A 48 -29.71 26.97 -1.47
C ALA A 48 -28.64 28.07 -1.52
N VAL A 49 -28.06 28.46 -0.37
CA VAL A 49 -27.02 29.49 -0.28
C VAL A 49 -25.63 28.98 -0.69
N TYR A 50 -25.22 27.80 -0.19
CA TYR A 50 -23.83 27.36 -0.22
C TYR A 50 -23.54 26.17 -1.13
N LYS A 51 -24.54 25.58 -1.79
CA LYS A 51 -24.30 24.41 -2.65
C LYS A 51 -23.30 24.76 -3.74
N PRO A 52 -22.12 24.10 -3.77
CA PRO A 52 -21.15 24.34 -4.83
C PRO A 52 -21.78 23.98 -6.17
N GLN A 53 -21.59 24.86 -7.16
CA GLN A 53 -22.08 24.62 -8.53
C GLN A 53 -21.26 23.53 -9.22
N THR A 54 -20.04 23.28 -8.74
CA THR A 54 -19.18 22.22 -9.24
C THR A 54 -19.59 20.87 -8.64
N PRO A 55 -19.93 19.87 -9.47
CA PRO A 55 -20.18 18.53 -8.96
C PRO A 55 -18.91 17.95 -8.32
N VAL A 56 -19.09 17.36 -7.15
CA VAL A 56 -18.00 16.82 -6.30
C VAL A 56 -17.12 15.82 -7.05
N TRP A 57 -17.70 15.01 -7.96
CA TRP A 57 -16.95 14.01 -8.72
C TRP A 57 -15.85 14.64 -9.61
N MET A 58 -16.04 15.86 -10.13
CA MET A 58 -15.01 16.54 -10.92
C MET A 58 -13.83 16.95 -10.05
N VAL A 59 -14.09 17.44 -8.82
CA VAL A 59 -13.05 17.80 -7.87
C VAL A 59 -12.25 16.56 -7.48
N VAL A 60 -12.94 15.45 -7.18
CA VAL A 60 -12.30 14.17 -6.86
C VAL A 60 -11.47 13.67 -8.04
N ALA A 61 -12.00 13.70 -9.27
CA ALA A 61 -11.28 13.28 -10.47
C ALA A 61 -10.04 14.14 -10.74
N ALA A 62 -10.14 15.47 -10.55
CA ALA A 62 -9.01 16.39 -10.71
C ALA A 62 -7.91 16.13 -9.68
N VAL A 63 -8.27 15.97 -8.40
CA VAL A 63 -7.33 15.64 -7.33
C VAL A 63 -6.68 14.28 -7.58
N LEU A 64 -7.47 13.26 -7.95
CA LEU A 64 -6.95 11.94 -8.29
C LEU A 64 -5.97 11.99 -9.46
N THR A 65 -6.29 12.75 -10.51
CA THR A 65 -5.42 12.90 -11.69
C THR A 65 -4.12 13.59 -11.32
N LEU A 66 -4.19 14.67 -10.52
CA LEU A 66 -3.02 15.41 -10.06
C LEU A 66 -2.11 14.55 -9.18
N LEU A 67 -2.67 13.86 -8.19
CA LEU A 67 -1.91 12.95 -7.32
C LEU A 67 -1.32 11.79 -8.12
N SER A 68 -2.08 11.26 -9.09
CA SER A 68 -1.62 10.18 -9.97
C SER A 68 -0.43 10.60 -10.84
N GLY A 69 -0.47 11.81 -11.39
CA GLY A 69 0.63 12.38 -12.17
C GLY A 69 1.87 12.60 -11.31
N LEU A 70 1.71 13.22 -10.12
CA LEU A 70 2.82 13.43 -9.18
C LEU A 70 3.45 12.11 -8.74
N GLN A 71 2.63 11.10 -8.45
CA GLN A 71 3.11 9.77 -8.07
C GLN A 71 3.93 9.14 -9.21
N TYR A 72 3.41 9.15 -10.45
CA TYR A 72 4.11 8.57 -11.60
C TYR A 72 5.47 9.24 -11.83
N LEU A 73 5.53 10.57 -11.74
CA LEU A 73 6.78 11.33 -11.87
C LEU A 73 7.76 10.99 -10.74
N ASN A 74 7.27 10.95 -9.49
CA ASN A 74 8.10 10.56 -8.36
C ASN A 74 8.64 9.14 -8.52
N ASP A 75 7.82 8.18 -8.93
CA ASP A 75 8.24 6.79 -9.13
C ASP A 75 9.29 6.68 -10.23
N SER A 76 9.15 7.42 -11.33
CA SER A 76 10.15 7.48 -12.40
C SER A 76 11.49 8.05 -11.92
N LEU A 77 11.45 9.15 -11.16
CA LEU A 77 12.66 9.79 -10.63
C LEU A 77 13.34 8.92 -9.57
N GLN A 78 12.57 8.26 -8.71
CA GLN A 78 13.11 7.35 -7.71
C GLN A 78 13.73 6.12 -8.37
N TYR A 79 13.09 5.55 -9.39
CA TYR A 79 13.63 4.43 -10.14
C TYR A 79 14.99 4.75 -10.78
N GLU A 80 15.13 5.93 -11.37
CA GLU A 80 16.41 6.38 -11.94
C GLU A 80 17.50 6.53 -10.86
N LYS A 81 17.15 7.06 -9.69
CA LYS A 81 18.09 7.21 -8.56
C LYS A 81 18.53 5.86 -8.00
N VAL A 82 17.58 4.96 -7.76
CA VAL A 82 17.83 3.64 -7.18
C VAL A 82 18.62 2.79 -8.17
N SER A 83 18.24 2.75 -9.45
CA SER A 83 18.99 2.00 -10.47
C SER A 83 20.44 2.49 -10.59
N LYS A 84 20.67 3.80 -10.61
CA LYS A 84 22.03 4.38 -10.58
C LYS A 84 22.80 4.03 -9.30
N ALA A 85 22.14 4.02 -8.15
CA ALA A 85 22.77 3.67 -6.88
C ALA A 85 23.20 2.20 -6.84
N VAL A 86 22.35 1.29 -7.31
CA VAL A 86 22.64 -0.15 -7.42
C VAL A 86 23.79 -0.39 -8.40
N ARG A 87 23.77 0.25 -9.57
CA ARG A 87 24.84 0.13 -10.58
C ARG A 87 26.21 0.60 -10.08
N ARG A 88 26.25 1.49 -9.08
CA ARG A 88 27.49 1.95 -8.42
C ARG A 88 28.00 0.98 -7.34
N GLN A 89 27.17 0.04 -6.87
CA GLN A 89 27.57 -0.89 -5.84
C GLN A 89 28.64 -1.85 -6.36
N ARG A 90 29.72 -2.04 -5.58
CA ARG A 90 30.85 -2.89 -5.98
C ARG A 90 30.45 -4.34 -6.27
N GLN A 91 29.50 -4.88 -5.49
CA GLN A 91 28.99 -6.24 -5.67
C GLN A 91 28.29 -6.40 -7.02
N PHE A 92 27.45 -5.44 -7.39
CA PHE A 92 26.77 -5.44 -8.69
C PHE A 92 27.78 -5.36 -9.85
N GLN A 93 28.76 -4.46 -9.76
CA GLN A 93 29.81 -4.35 -10.79
C GLN A 93 30.70 -5.59 -10.91
N GLN A 94 30.96 -6.29 -9.79
CA GLN A 94 31.67 -7.57 -9.82
C GLN A 94 30.85 -8.64 -10.54
N ARG A 95 29.55 -8.75 -10.24
CA ARG A 95 28.65 -9.70 -10.92
C ARG A 95 28.51 -9.45 -12.42
N VAL A 96 28.33 -8.20 -12.82
CA VAL A 96 28.28 -7.84 -14.25
C VAL A 96 29.58 -8.26 -14.96
N LYS A 97 30.76 -8.04 -14.33
CA LYS A 97 32.04 -8.46 -14.90
C LYS A 97 32.20 -9.98 -14.97
N GLU A 98 31.69 -10.72 -13.97
CA GLU A 98 31.68 -12.18 -13.96
C GLU A 98 30.85 -12.72 -15.13
N ARG A 99 29.58 -12.30 -15.26
CA ARG A 99 28.70 -12.70 -16.37
C ARG A 99 29.21 -12.26 -17.74
N LEU A 100 29.77 -11.07 -17.85
CA LEU A 100 30.40 -10.57 -19.07
C LEU A 100 31.58 -11.45 -19.51
N ALA A 101 32.40 -11.91 -18.56
CA ALA A 101 33.49 -12.82 -18.87
C ALA A 101 32.98 -14.22 -19.26
N GLU A 102 31.87 -14.69 -18.68
CA GLU A 102 31.24 -15.96 -19.04
C GLU A 102 30.67 -15.94 -20.46
N GLU A 103 29.85 -14.95 -20.81
CA GLU A 103 29.24 -14.85 -22.15
C GLU A 103 30.25 -14.59 -23.27
N ALA A 104 31.31 -13.82 -22.99
CA ALA A 104 32.37 -13.58 -23.96
C ALA A 104 33.32 -14.78 -24.16
N GLY A 105 33.18 -15.87 -23.41
CA GLY A 105 34.07 -17.03 -23.48
C GLY A 105 35.43 -16.83 -22.78
N GLY A 106 35.47 -15.94 -21.80
CA GLY A 106 36.62 -15.64 -20.94
C GLY A 106 37.18 -14.23 -21.13
N THR A 107 37.91 -13.75 -20.12
CA THR A 107 38.49 -12.39 -20.08
C THR A 107 39.42 -12.06 -21.26
N ARG A 108 40.04 -13.09 -21.87
CA ARG A 108 40.94 -12.95 -23.01
C ARG A 108 40.20 -12.81 -24.34
N ALA A 109 39.02 -13.41 -24.47
CA ALA A 109 38.17 -13.26 -25.65
C ALA A 109 37.45 -11.90 -25.61
N LEU A 110 36.99 -11.47 -24.44
CA LEU A 110 36.42 -10.13 -24.22
C LEU A 110 37.38 -9.00 -24.64
N ARG A 111 38.68 -9.12 -24.34
CA ARG A 111 39.70 -8.14 -24.77
C ARG A 111 39.98 -8.11 -26.28
N LYS A 112 39.58 -9.15 -27.01
CA LYS A 112 39.77 -9.24 -28.47
C LYS A 112 38.56 -8.75 -29.26
N MET A 113 37.42 -8.52 -28.58
CA MET A 113 36.22 -7.99 -29.20
C MET A 113 36.42 -6.54 -29.62
N ALA A 114 35.70 -6.10 -30.66
CA ALA A 114 35.66 -4.69 -31.01
C ALA A 114 35.00 -3.89 -29.88
N ASP A 115 35.52 -2.69 -29.59
CA ASP A 115 35.04 -1.87 -28.46
C ASP A 115 33.53 -1.60 -28.54
N ALA A 116 33.00 -1.36 -29.75
CA ALA A 116 31.56 -1.14 -29.96
C ALA A 116 30.69 -2.37 -29.66
N ASP A 117 31.17 -3.58 -29.97
CA ASP A 117 30.44 -4.81 -29.69
C ASP A 117 30.53 -5.16 -28.20
N ARG A 118 31.68 -4.88 -27.58
CA ARG A 118 31.88 -5.04 -26.14
C ARG A 118 30.96 -4.12 -25.34
N ASP A 119 30.86 -2.83 -25.71
CA ASP A 119 30.01 -1.87 -25.01
C ASP A 119 28.52 -2.26 -25.10
N ARG A 120 28.09 -2.80 -26.24
CA ARG A 120 26.72 -3.33 -26.40
C ARG A 120 26.45 -4.52 -25.50
N LEU A 121 27.38 -5.48 -25.48
CA LEU A 121 27.30 -6.66 -24.63
C LEU A 121 27.27 -6.26 -23.15
N GLU A 122 28.10 -5.29 -22.74
CA GLU A 122 28.14 -4.81 -21.36
C GLU A 122 26.81 -4.16 -20.94
N ILE A 123 26.18 -3.36 -21.81
CA ILE A 123 24.86 -2.77 -21.54
C ILE A 123 23.76 -3.83 -21.44
N GLU A 124 23.77 -4.83 -22.32
CA GLU A 124 22.80 -5.92 -22.33
C GLU A 124 22.92 -6.76 -21.05
N ILE A 125 24.14 -7.15 -20.67
CA ILE A 125 24.41 -7.91 -19.45
C ILE A 125 24.12 -7.08 -18.20
N GLU A 126 24.44 -5.79 -18.19
CA GLU A 126 24.11 -4.91 -17.07
C GLU A 126 22.59 -4.86 -16.83
N ASN A 127 21.80 -4.80 -17.90
CA ASN A 127 20.34 -4.77 -17.80
C ASN A 127 19.78 -6.14 -17.37
N THR A 128 20.27 -7.26 -17.92
CA THR A 128 19.80 -8.60 -17.53
C THR A 128 20.15 -8.94 -16.08
N VAL A 129 21.38 -8.67 -15.63
CA VAL A 129 21.78 -8.86 -14.23
C VAL A 129 20.95 -7.96 -13.30
N PHE A 130 20.62 -6.75 -13.74
CA PHE A 130 19.76 -5.85 -12.97
C PHE A 130 18.33 -6.40 -12.82
N GLU A 131 17.76 -6.99 -13.88
CA GLU A 131 16.40 -7.55 -13.86
C GLU A 131 16.31 -8.89 -13.11
N GLU A 132 17.33 -9.75 -13.21
CA GLU A 132 17.36 -11.07 -12.58
C GLU A 132 17.63 -11.01 -11.06
N GLU A 133 18.65 -10.26 -10.64
CA GLU A 133 19.16 -10.36 -9.27
C GLU A 133 18.62 -9.28 -8.33
N VAL A 134 18.22 -8.13 -8.88
CA VAL A 134 17.86 -6.98 -8.04
C VAL A 134 16.36 -7.03 -7.74
N GLN A 135 16.00 -7.89 -6.78
CA GLN A 135 14.71 -7.82 -6.09
C GLN A 135 14.70 -6.59 -5.19
N LEU A 136 14.46 -5.43 -5.80
CA LEU A 136 14.36 -4.17 -5.08
C LEU A 136 13.09 -4.20 -4.21
N ASN A 137 13.26 -4.42 -2.91
CA ASN A 137 12.17 -4.33 -1.94
C ASN A 137 12.02 -2.87 -1.50
N GLY A 138 10.97 -2.17 -1.98
CA GLY A 138 10.73 -0.78 -1.61
C GLY A 138 9.97 0.09 -2.62
N SER A 139 9.79 1.35 -2.27
CA SER A 139 9.28 2.40 -3.16
C SER A 139 10.38 2.83 -4.14
N GLY A 140 10.07 2.92 -5.44
CA GLY A 140 11.07 3.26 -6.48
C GLY A 140 11.83 2.06 -7.07
N SER A 141 11.45 0.85 -6.67
CA SER A 141 12.10 -0.41 -7.05
C SER A 141 11.77 -0.96 -8.43
N LYS A 142 10.68 -0.47 -9.02
CA LYS A 142 10.14 -0.95 -10.31
C LYS A 142 9.88 0.27 -11.19
N PRO A 143 9.91 0.11 -12.52
CA PRO A 143 9.55 1.20 -13.43
C PRO A 143 8.16 1.74 -13.12
N ALA A 144 7.95 3.02 -13.44
CA ALA A 144 6.68 3.69 -13.24
C ALA A 144 5.59 2.99 -14.07
N ASP A 145 4.56 2.48 -13.39
CA ASP A 145 3.46 1.75 -14.02
C ASP A 145 2.14 2.40 -13.64
N ILE A 146 1.33 2.70 -14.66
CA ILE A 146 0.01 3.33 -14.54
C ILE A 146 -0.92 2.48 -13.67
N ARG A 147 -0.77 1.14 -13.66
CA ARG A 147 -1.59 0.23 -12.85
C ARG A 147 -1.33 0.37 -11.35
N ARG A 148 -0.15 0.86 -10.95
CA ARG A 148 0.23 1.05 -9.55
C ARG A 148 -0.18 2.42 -9.02
N THR A 149 -0.57 3.32 -9.91
CA THR A 149 -1.00 4.66 -9.59
C THR A 149 -2.32 4.65 -8.81
N ILE A 150 -2.45 5.59 -7.86
CA ILE A 150 -3.63 5.72 -6.99
C ILE A 150 -4.91 5.85 -7.81
N GLY A 151 -4.90 6.61 -8.91
CA GLY A 151 -6.08 6.78 -9.77
C GLY A 151 -6.61 5.47 -10.35
N TYR A 152 -5.74 4.62 -10.89
CA TYR A 152 -6.13 3.31 -11.43
C TYR A 152 -6.64 2.38 -10.33
N ARG A 153 -5.94 2.34 -9.17
CA ARG A 153 -6.36 1.53 -8.02
C ARG A 153 -7.71 1.96 -7.49
N PHE A 154 -7.95 3.27 -7.38
CA PHE A 154 -9.24 3.81 -6.97
C PHE A 154 -10.35 3.37 -7.93
N LEU A 155 -10.10 3.44 -9.25
CA LEU A 155 -11.07 3.04 -10.26
C LEU A 155 -11.35 1.52 -10.27
N ARG A 156 -10.34 0.67 -10.00
CA ARG A 156 -10.50 -0.79 -9.92
C ARG A 156 -11.02 -1.27 -8.55
N SER A 157 -10.82 -0.49 -7.49
CA SER A 157 -11.22 -0.84 -6.11
C SER A 157 -12.69 -1.27 -5.94
N PRO A 158 -13.72 -0.62 -6.55
CA PRO A 158 -15.09 -1.08 -6.40
C PRO A 158 -15.31 -2.48 -7.00
N LEU A 159 -14.65 -2.80 -8.10
CA LEU A 159 -14.73 -4.13 -8.71
C LEU A 159 -14.05 -5.18 -7.83
N SER A 160 -12.88 -4.86 -7.29
CA SER A 160 -12.15 -5.77 -6.40
C SER A 160 -12.90 -6.00 -5.09
N LEU A 161 -13.55 -4.95 -4.57
CA LEU A 161 -14.42 -5.05 -3.41
C LEU A 161 -15.64 -5.91 -3.70
N ALA A 162 -16.27 -5.76 -4.87
CA ALA A 162 -17.41 -6.59 -5.27
C ALA A 162 -17.03 -8.07 -5.42
N GLU A 163 -15.89 -8.37 -6.05
CA GLU A 163 -15.33 -9.72 -6.15
C GLU A 163 -15.10 -10.31 -4.75
N TYR A 164 -14.48 -9.55 -3.86
CA TYR A 164 -14.24 -9.96 -2.47
C TYR A 164 -15.54 -10.19 -1.68
N MET A 165 -16.53 -9.32 -1.86
CA MET A 165 -17.85 -9.46 -1.22
C MET A 165 -18.56 -10.71 -1.72
N ALA A 166 -18.56 -10.98 -3.03
CA ALA A 166 -19.13 -12.19 -3.60
C ALA A 166 -18.43 -13.45 -3.08
N TRP A 167 -17.10 -13.43 -3.02
CA TRP A 167 -16.30 -14.51 -2.41
C TRP A 167 -16.66 -14.70 -0.93
N SER A 168 -16.78 -13.62 -0.17
CA SER A 168 -17.11 -13.66 1.26
C SER A 168 -18.52 -14.19 1.53
N ILE A 169 -19.50 -13.79 0.73
CA ILE A 169 -20.88 -14.31 0.80
C ILE A 169 -20.88 -15.81 0.47
N ARG A 170 -20.19 -16.21 -0.61
CA ARG A 170 -20.06 -17.62 -0.99
C ARG A 170 -19.38 -18.44 0.10
N TRP A 171 -18.29 -17.93 0.67
CA TRP A 171 -17.55 -18.57 1.76
C TRP A 171 -18.45 -18.75 3.00
N THR A 172 -19.15 -17.69 3.39
CA THR A 172 -20.08 -17.72 4.53
C THR A 172 -21.21 -18.72 4.30
N TYR A 173 -21.75 -18.78 3.09
CA TYR A 173 -22.78 -19.76 2.74
C TYR A 173 -22.25 -21.20 2.83
N ARG A 174 -21.13 -21.51 2.17
CA ARG A 174 -20.58 -22.88 2.12
C ARG A 174 -20.10 -23.38 3.49
N PHE A 175 -19.36 -22.57 4.23
CA PHE A 175 -18.72 -23.05 5.46
C PHE A 175 -19.54 -22.78 6.73
N ARG A 176 -20.29 -21.67 6.80
CA ARG A 176 -21.08 -21.33 8.00
C ARG A 176 -22.48 -21.94 7.97
N ILE A 177 -23.11 -21.99 6.80
CA ILE A 177 -24.49 -22.49 6.65
C ILE A 177 -24.48 -23.96 6.22
N ASN A 178 -23.75 -24.31 5.15
CA ASN A 178 -23.75 -25.68 4.62
C ASN A 178 -22.83 -26.66 5.39
N ARG A 179 -21.95 -26.14 6.27
CA ARG A 179 -20.99 -26.92 7.07
C ARG A 179 -20.19 -27.95 6.26
N GLU A 180 -19.79 -27.57 5.04
CA GLU A 180 -18.90 -28.40 4.21
C GLU A 180 -17.53 -28.54 4.88
N GLU A 181 -16.89 -29.71 4.72
CA GLU A 181 -15.49 -29.89 5.13
C GLU A 181 -14.58 -28.99 4.29
N PHE A 182 -13.60 -28.35 4.93
CA PHE A 182 -12.64 -27.51 4.21
C PHE A 182 -11.87 -28.37 3.20
N GLY A 183 -11.90 -27.98 1.92
CA GLY A 183 -11.08 -28.58 0.88
C GLY A 183 -9.60 -28.19 1.02
N PRO A 184 -8.72 -28.75 0.17
CA PRO A 184 -7.27 -28.53 0.27
C PRO A 184 -6.90 -27.05 0.06
N THR A 185 -7.54 -26.37 -0.89
CA THR A 185 -7.30 -24.94 -1.18
C THR A 185 -7.82 -24.03 -0.07
N GLU A 186 -8.93 -24.39 0.56
CA GLU A 186 -9.48 -23.63 1.69
C GLU A 186 -8.65 -23.79 2.96
N ARG A 187 -8.08 -24.98 3.19
CA ARG A 187 -7.13 -25.23 4.28
C ARG A 187 -5.86 -24.39 4.11
N GLU A 188 -5.33 -24.34 2.89
CA GLU A 188 -4.17 -23.50 2.56
C GLU A 188 -4.44 -22.02 2.80
N TYR A 189 -5.58 -21.52 2.32
CA TYR A 189 -6.00 -20.14 2.55
C TYR A 189 -6.11 -19.81 4.05
N LEU A 190 -6.73 -20.70 4.84
CA LEU A 190 -6.90 -20.52 6.28
C LEU A 190 -5.57 -20.57 7.04
N THR A 191 -4.69 -21.52 6.71
CA THR A 191 -3.34 -21.63 7.31
C THR A 191 -2.51 -20.40 6.99
N ARG A 192 -2.49 -19.94 5.73
CA ARG A 192 -1.82 -18.69 5.33
C ARG A 192 -2.35 -17.50 6.12
N ARG A 193 -3.68 -17.40 6.25
CA ARG A 193 -4.35 -16.31 6.97
C ARG A 193 -4.03 -16.36 8.47
N ALA A 194 -3.97 -17.54 9.08
CA ALA A 194 -3.60 -17.73 10.48
C ALA A 194 -2.16 -17.27 10.76
N LEU A 195 -1.24 -17.55 9.83
CA LEU A 195 0.17 -17.15 9.90
C LEU A 195 0.44 -15.70 9.48
N LYS A 196 -0.57 -14.97 8.97
CA LYS A 196 -0.47 -13.60 8.44
C LYS A 196 0.57 -13.45 7.31
N MET A 197 0.78 -14.50 6.53
CA MET A 197 1.71 -14.48 5.39
C MET A 197 1.01 -13.94 4.14
N SER A 198 1.74 -13.21 3.29
CA SER A 198 1.24 -12.83 1.96
C SER A 198 1.22 -14.04 1.02
N GLU A 199 0.56 -13.91 -0.14
CA GLU A 199 0.58 -14.96 -1.16
C GLU A 199 1.98 -15.23 -1.70
N ASP A 200 2.72 -14.16 -1.96
CA ASP A 200 4.07 -14.22 -2.51
C ASP A 200 5.01 -14.89 -1.50
N ASP A 201 4.91 -14.53 -0.21
CA ASP A 201 5.71 -15.16 0.84
C ASP A 201 5.38 -16.65 0.97
N TRP A 202 4.10 -17.01 0.86
CA TRP A 202 3.66 -18.40 0.93
C TRP A 202 4.18 -19.23 -0.25
N GLN A 203 4.20 -18.67 -1.46
CA GLN A 203 4.75 -19.35 -2.63
C GLN A 203 6.26 -19.62 -2.50
N MET A 204 7.00 -18.75 -1.82
CA MET A 204 8.44 -18.92 -1.56
C MET A 204 8.77 -19.98 -0.50
N VAL A 205 7.79 -20.39 0.33
CA VAL A 205 7.99 -21.48 1.30
C VAL A 205 8.15 -22.81 0.57
N ASP A 206 9.06 -23.66 1.05
CA ASP A 206 9.29 -24.98 0.48
C ASP A 206 8.05 -25.86 0.60
N ASP A 207 7.79 -26.71 -0.40
CA ASP A 207 6.58 -27.52 -0.44
C ASP A 207 6.51 -28.52 0.72
N THR A 208 7.67 -29.00 1.21
CA THR A 208 7.73 -29.88 2.38
C THR A 208 7.33 -29.16 3.66
N GLU A 209 7.67 -27.88 3.79
CA GLU A 209 7.29 -27.04 4.92
C GLU A 209 5.80 -26.69 4.85
N LYS A 210 5.26 -26.41 3.66
CA LYS A 210 3.82 -26.21 3.44
C LYS A 210 3.01 -27.43 3.87
N GLU A 211 3.42 -28.64 3.50
CA GLU A 211 2.75 -29.88 3.90
C GLU A 211 2.75 -30.08 5.42
N GLN A 212 3.86 -29.78 6.09
CA GLN A 212 3.95 -29.85 7.55
C GLN A 212 3.00 -28.84 8.23
N LEU A 213 2.93 -27.61 7.72
CA LEU A 213 2.03 -26.58 8.23
C LEU A 213 0.55 -26.93 8.00
N LEU A 214 0.23 -27.51 6.83
CA LEU A 214 -1.12 -28.00 6.51
C LEU A 214 -1.52 -29.20 7.37
N GLY A 215 -0.58 -30.11 7.65
CA GLY A 215 -0.78 -31.29 8.48
C GLY A 215 -1.08 -30.95 9.95
N ARG A 216 -0.50 -29.87 10.48
CA ARG A 216 -0.76 -29.35 11.83
C ARG A 216 -2.14 -28.70 11.99
N LYS A 217 -2.92 -28.54 10.91
CA LYS A 217 -4.25 -27.92 10.93
C LYS A 217 -4.27 -26.59 11.70
N LEU A 218 -3.37 -25.69 11.34
CA LEU A 218 -3.20 -24.38 11.99
C LEU A 218 -4.42 -23.44 11.87
N TYR A 219 -5.46 -23.86 11.14
CA TYR A 219 -6.76 -23.19 11.11
C TYR A 219 -7.60 -23.43 12.37
N GLU A 220 -7.25 -24.42 13.20
CA GLU A 220 -7.79 -24.60 14.54
C GLU A 220 -7.00 -23.70 15.52
N GLY A 221 -7.72 -22.89 16.31
CA GLY A 221 -7.10 -21.87 17.17
C GLY A 221 -6.11 -22.44 18.19
N ASP A 222 -6.42 -23.61 18.76
CA ASP A 222 -5.58 -24.24 19.77
C ASP A 222 -4.23 -24.70 19.19
N ASN A 223 -4.24 -25.29 17.99
CA ASN A 223 -3.03 -25.73 17.28
C ASN A 223 -2.18 -24.53 16.84
N LEU A 224 -2.81 -23.42 16.46
CA LEU A 224 -2.12 -22.18 16.12
C LEU A 224 -1.40 -21.60 17.34
N GLU A 225 -2.05 -21.55 18.50
CA GLU A 225 -1.43 -21.05 19.74
C GLU A 225 -0.28 -21.93 20.21
N GLU A 226 -0.39 -23.25 20.05
CA GLU A 226 0.72 -24.16 20.32
C GLU A 226 1.90 -23.92 19.38
N TYR A 227 1.64 -23.80 18.08
CA TYR A 227 2.66 -23.50 17.07
C TYR A 227 3.37 -22.16 17.32
N LEU A 228 2.61 -21.11 17.63
CA LEU A 228 3.19 -19.79 17.93
C LEU A 228 4.07 -19.84 19.19
N ARG A 229 3.65 -20.60 20.22
CA ARG A 229 4.46 -20.81 21.43
C ARG A 229 5.73 -21.61 21.15
N GLU A 230 5.67 -22.61 20.28
CA GLU A 230 6.84 -23.38 19.85
C GLU A 230 7.85 -22.48 19.11
N ARG A 231 7.37 -21.70 18.12
CA ARG A 231 8.19 -20.73 17.37
C ARG A 231 8.84 -19.69 18.27
N GLU A 232 8.09 -19.16 19.24
CA GLU A 232 8.63 -18.18 20.18
C GLU A 232 9.74 -18.79 21.06
N ARG A 233 9.59 -20.06 21.48
CA ARG A 233 10.64 -20.77 22.23
C ARG A 233 11.88 -21.00 21.39
N GLU A 234 11.73 -21.37 20.12
CA GLU A 234 12.85 -21.55 19.19
C GLU A 234 13.59 -20.23 18.94
N GLU A 235 12.87 -19.13 18.70
CA GLU A 235 13.48 -17.81 18.53
C GLU A 235 14.22 -17.37 19.79
N ARG A 236 13.60 -17.54 20.97
CA ARG A 236 14.27 -17.24 22.25
C ARG A 236 15.54 -18.08 22.43
N ALA A 237 15.49 -19.38 22.16
CA ALA A 237 16.67 -20.25 22.23
C ALA A 237 17.75 -19.85 21.21
N ARG A 238 17.38 -19.46 19.99
CA ARG A 238 18.31 -18.96 18.96
C ARG A 238 18.97 -17.65 19.39
N LEU A 239 18.19 -16.73 19.94
CA LEU A 239 18.68 -15.48 20.50
C LEU A 239 19.63 -15.76 21.66
N GLU A 240 19.29 -16.64 22.60
CA GLU A 240 20.17 -17.02 23.72
C GLU A 240 21.49 -17.67 23.27
N ARG A 241 21.48 -18.46 22.19
CA ARG A 241 22.70 -18.97 21.56
C ARG A 241 23.57 -17.85 20.98
N SER A 242 22.95 -16.81 20.42
CA SER A 242 23.67 -15.66 19.85
C SER A 242 24.46 -14.89 20.91
N GLY A 243 25.71 -14.54 20.60
CA GLY A 243 26.57 -13.77 21.52
C GLY A 243 26.05 -12.34 21.75
N ALA A 244 25.46 -11.73 20.71
CA ALA A 244 24.95 -10.36 20.76
C ALA A 244 23.78 -10.20 21.74
N TYR A 245 22.83 -11.14 21.74
CA TYR A 245 21.70 -11.11 22.68
C TYR A 245 22.13 -11.34 24.13
N ARG A 246 23.12 -12.22 24.36
CA ARG A 246 23.72 -12.41 25.70
C ARG A 246 24.43 -11.15 26.20
N ARG A 247 25.14 -10.42 25.32
CA ARG A 247 25.74 -9.11 25.65
C ARG A 247 24.65 -8.09 25.99
N TYR A 248 23.61 -7.98 25.15
CA TYR A 248 22.47 -7.09 25.38
C TYR A 248 21.77 -7.36 26.73
N GLN A 249 21.52 -8.63 27.07
CA GLN A 249 20.95 -8.98 28.37
C GLN A 249 21.83 -8.57 29.55
N ARG A 250 23.18 -8.68 29.45
CA ARG A 250 24.10 -8.23 30.50
C ARG A 250 24.01 -6.71 30.70
N ILE A 251 23.97 -5.93 29.62
CA ILE A 251 23.84 -4.47 29.66
C ILE A 251 22.49 -4.07 30.27
N LYS A 252 21.41 -4.73 29.87
CA LYS A 252 20.06 -4.50 30.45
C LYS A 252 20.02 -4.79 31.95
N ARG A 253 20.73 -5.83 32.41
CA ARG A 253 20.83 -6.18 33.85
C ARG A 253 21.75 -5.24 34.63
N ALA A 254 22.80 -4.72 34.01
CA ALA A 254 23.77 -3.82 34.63
C ALA A 254 23.26 -2.37 34.80
N GLY A 255 22.20 -2.00 34.07
CA GLY A 255 21.61 -0.66 34.10
C GLY A 255 22.46 0.39 33.37
N PRO A 256 21.95 1.63 33.19
CA PRO A 256 22.56 2.64 32.32
C PRO A 256 23.93 3.17 32.77
N ALA A 257 24.48 2.70 33.89
CA ALA A 257 25.70 3.24 34.50
C ALA A 257 27.00 2.48 34.16
N SER A 258 26.97 1.37 33.40
CA SER A 258 28.15 0.51 33.21
C SER A 258 28.72 0.45 31.78
N TYR A 259 28.38 1.39 30.89
CA TYR A 259 28.86 1.36 29.51
C TYR A 259 30.31 1.89 29.43
N ASN A 260 31.29 0.99 29.49
CA ASN A 260 32.70 1.32 29.31
C ASN A 260 33.02 1.33 27.80
N TYR A 261 33.36 2.49 27.25
CA TYR A 261 33.61 2.74 25.82
C TYR A 261 34.98 2.23 25.32
N ASN A 262 35.70 1.44 26.10
CA ASN A 262 37.11 1.11 25.83
C ASN A 262 37.37 -0.34 25.38
N GLU A 263 36.49 -0.92 24.56
CA GLU A 263 36.76 -2.19 23.88
C GLU A 263 36.39 -2.06 22.39
N ASP A 264 37.23 -1.36 21.63
CA ASP A 264 37.41 -1.50 20.18
C ASP A 264 38.88 -1.87 19.91
#